data_AF-A0A927J8Q2-F1
#
_entry.id   AF-A0A927J8Q2-F1
#
_cell.length_a   1.000
_cell.length_b   1.000
_cell.length_c   1.000
_cell.angle_alpha   90.00
_cell.angle_beta   90.00
_cell.angle_gamma   90.00
#
_symmetry.space_group_name_H-M   'P 1'
#
loop_
_entity.id
_entity.type
_entity.pdbx_description
1 polymer ?
#
loop_
_entity_poly.entity_id
_entity_poly.type
_entity_poly.pdbx_seq_one_letter_code
_entity_poly.pdbx_strand_id
1 'polypeptide(L)'
;MKNLKKQLEERLTSIEAAYSEAGRPKVDFTVYPENMRVHEEADYNAKVIVEAARKIERECGLGEIDWSDPNQLKWTPWFRMRPSAFAFRCSLCANTSAHAGSGSRLRVLSEIAADHIGKTFPEVWEAVQLK
;
A
#
# COMPACT_ATOMS: atom_id res chain seq x y z
N MET A 1 -17.14 -13.40 -12.35
CA MET A 1 -16.33 -12.41 -11.61
C MET A 1 -15.57 -11.57 -12.61
N LYS A 2 -15.46 -10.26 -12.40
CA LYS A 2 -14.60 -9.39 -13.22
C LYS A 2 -13.14 -9.82 -13.04
N ASN A 3 -12.33 -9.75 -14.09
CA ASN A 3 -10.91 -10.06 -13.99
C ASN A 3 -10.20 -8.96 -13.19
N LEU A 4 -9.83 -9.25 -11.94
CA LEU A 4 -9.23 -8.29 -11.01
C LEU A 4 -7.96 -7.64 -11.58
N LYS A 5 -7.07 -8.44 -12.18
CA LYS A 5 -5.83 -7.95 -12.78
C LYS A 5 -6.11 -6.88 -13.85
N LYS A 6 -7.00 -7.21 -14.79
CA LYS A 6 -7.38 -6.28 -15.86
C LYS A 6 -8.00 -4.99 -15.30
N GLN A 7 -8.87 -5.10 -14.29
CA GLN A 7 -9.49 -3.93 -13.67
C GLN A 7 -8.47 -3.02 -12.98
N LEU A 8 -7.47 -3.58 -12.29
CA LEU A 8 -6.38 -2.80 -11.69
C LEU A 8 -5.52 -2.11 -12.75
N GLU A 9 -5.14 -2.84 -13.80
CA GLU A 9 -4.32 -2.33 -14.91
C GLU A 9 -5.02 -1.22 -15.71
N GLU A 10 -6.36 -1.22 -15.79
CA GLU A 10 -7.12 -0.18 -16.50
C GLU A 10 -7.45 1.03 -15.62
N ARG A 11 -7.72 0.83 -14.33
CA ARG A 11 -8.31 1.86 -13.45
C ARG A 11 -7.33 2.46 -12.45
N LEU A 12 -6.27 1.74 -12.09
CA LEU A 12 -5.31 2.15 -11.06
C LEU A 12 -3.92 2.32 -11.66
N THR A 13 -3.79 3.24 -12.61
CA THR A 13 -2.57 3.48 -13.41
C THR A 13 -1.72 4.65 -12.93
N SER A 14 -2.31 5.62 -12.23
CA SER A 14 -1.64 6.80 -11.71
C SER A 14 -2.24 7.25 -10.37
N ILE A 15 -1.60 8.22 -9.72
CA ILE A 15 -2.10 8.81 -8.48
C ILE A 15 -3.45 9.51 -8.74
N GLU A 16 -3.59 10.28 -9.83
CA GLU A 16 -4.85 10.91 -10.24
C GLU A 16 -5.97 9.89 -10.41
N ALA A 17 -5.66 8.76 -11.06
CA ALA A 17 -6.60 7.67 -11.24
C ALA A 17 -7.01 7.09 -9.88
N ALA A 18 -6.08 6.93 -8.94
CA ALA A 18 -6.38 6.50 -7.57
C ALA A 18 -7.31 7.47 -6.85
N TYR A 19 -7.09 8.79 -6.95
CA TYR A 19 -7.99 9.81 -6.37
C TYR A 19 -9.40 9.74 -6.95
N SER A 20 -9.50 9.66 -8.28
CA SER A 20 -10.78 9.54 -8.99
C SER A 20 -11.52 8.26 -8.59
N GLU A 21 -10.80 7.14 -8.54
CA GLU A 21 -11.35 5.84 -8.19
C GLU A 21 -11.80 5.77 -6.73
N ALA A 22 -11.00 6.32 -5.80
CA ALA A 22 -11.34 6.42 -4.38
C ALA A 22 -12.43 7.49 -4.11
N GLY A 23 -12.75 8.35 -5.07
CA GLY A 23 -13.70 9.46 -4.89
C GLY A 23 -13.18 10.51 -3.90
N ARG A 24 -11.86 10.72 -3.84
CA ARG A 24 -11.22 11.69 -2.94
C ARG A 24 -10.77 12.94 -3.69
N PRO A 25 -10.92 14.14 -3.11
CA PRO A 25 -10.30 15.34 -3.66
C PRO A 25 -8.79 15.31 -3.42
N LYS A 26 -8.03 15.97 -4.31
CA LYS A 26 -6.61 16.24 -4.07
C LYS A 26 -6.46 17.15 -2.84
N VAL A 27 -5.46 16.86 -2.03
CA VAL A 27 -5.15 17.60 -0.80
C VAL A 27 -3.92 18.48 -1.04
N ASP A 28 -3.94 19.69 -0.48
CA ASP A 28 -2.79 20.58 -0.48
C ASP A 28 -1.92 20.30 0.75
N PHE A 29 -0.68 19.86 0.53
CA PHE A 29 0.30 19.58 1.58
C PHE A 29 1.26 20.74 1.85
N THR A 30 1.05 21.92 1.25
CA THR A 30 1.90 23.11 1.49
C THR A 30 1.89 23.59 2.94
N VAL A 31 0.86 23.20 3.71
CA VAL A 31 0.76 23.43 5.17
C VAL A 31 1.90 22.77 5.94
N TYR A 32 2.50 21.71 5.41
CA TYR A 32 3.64 21.04 6.03
C TYR A 32 4.97 21.72 5.62
N PRO A 33 5.93 21.80 6.56
CA PRO A 33 7.31 22.17 6.25
C PRO A 33 7.90 21.32 5.13
N GLU A 34 8.76 21.92 4.30
CA GLU A 34 9.30 21.29 3.09
C GLU A 34 10.01 19.95 3.37
N ASN A 35 10.69 19.85 4.51
CA ASN A 35 11.38 18.63 4.93
C ASN A 35 10.45 17.47 5.34
N MET A 36 9.16 17.72 5.59
CA MET A 36 8.16 16.70 5.92
C MET A 36 7.12 16.52 4.82
N ARG A 37 6.90 17.55 3.98
CA ARG A 37 5.86 17.58 2.96
C ARG A 37 5.84 16.36 2.05
N VAL A 38 7.02 15.95 1.57
CA VAL A 38 7.16 14.80 0.66
C VAL A 38 6.67 13.50 1.33
N HIS A 39 7.03 13.29 2.59
CA HIS A 39 6.60 12.13 3.36
C HIS A 39 5.08 12.15 3.61
N GLU A 40 4.53 13.29 4.04
CA GLU A 40 3.10 13.42 4.34
C GLU A 40 2.22 13.23 3.10
N GLU A 41 2.64 13.79 1.97
CA GLU A 41 1.97 13.61 0.69
C GLU A 41 2.03 12.13 0.25
N ALA A 42 3.18 11.48 0.40
CA ALA A 42 3.34 10.07 0.06
C ALA A 42 2.50 9.15 0.97
N ASP A 43 2.44 9.40 2.27
CA ASP A 43 1.63 8.64 3.22
C ASP A 43 0.12 8.78 2.92
N TYR A 44 -0.33 9.98 2.56
CA TYR A 44 -1.71 10.17 2.12
C TYR A 44 -1.98 9.47 0.78
N ASN A 45 -1.09 9.61 -0.20
CA ASN A 45 -1.23 8.94 -1.51
C ASN A 45 -1.28 7.42 -1.35
N ALA A 46 -0.48 6.84 -0.45
CA ALA A 46 -0.51 5.41 -0.12
C ALA A 46 -1.91 4.96 0.39
N LYS A 47 -2.56 5.76 1.23
CA LYS A 47 -3.94 5.49 1.70
C LYS A 47 -4.93 5.51 0.53
N VAL A 48 -4.85 6.54 -0.31
CA VAL A 48 -5.74 6.71 -1.49
C VAL A 48 -5.60 5.52 -2.45
N ILE A 49 -4.36 5.10 -2.74
CA ILE A 49 -4.06 3.97 -3.63
C ILE A 49 -4.68 2.67 -3.07
N VAL A 50 -4.49 2.39 -1.79
CA VAL A 50 -5.05 1.19 -1.17
C VAL A 50 -6.58 1.23 -1.15
N GLU A 51 -7.19 2.37 -0.85
CA GLU A 51 -8.65 2.51 -0.89
C GLU A 51 -9.22 2.29 -2.29
N ALA A 52 -8.58 2.84 -3.32
CA ALA A 52 -8.94 2.62 -4.72
C ALA A 52 -8.85 1.13 -5.09
N ALA A 53 -7.74 0.47 -4.74
CA ALA A 53 -7.58 -0.97 -4.97
C ALA A 53 -8.64 -1.80 -4.23
N ARG A 54 -8.93 -1.47 -2.96
CA ARG A 54 -9.96 -2.15 -2.16
C ARG A 54 -11.35 -1.98 -2.76
N LYS A 55 -11.68 -0.81 -3.30
CA LYS A 55 -12.93 -0.60 -4.04
C LYS A 55 -13.01 -1.52 -5.25
N ILE A 56 -11.95 -1.61 -6.06
CA ILE A 56 -11.88 -2.53 -7.21
C ILE A 56 -12.03 -4.00 -6.76
N GLU A 57 -11.37 -4.41 -5.68
CA GLU A 57 -11.47 -5.77 -5.14
C GLU A 57 -12.91 -6.12 -4.71
N ARG A 58 -13.62 -5.19 -4.06
CA ARG A 58 -15.03 -5.38 -3.69
C ARG A 58 -15.92 -5.54 -4.91
N GLU A 59 -15.74 -4.70 -5.93
CA GLU A 59 -16.48 -4.81 -7.19
C GLU A 59 -16.15 -6.11 -7.96
N CYS A 60 -14.99 -6.70 -7.70
CA CYS A 60 -14.60 -8.02 -8.23
C CYS A 60 -15.07 -9.20 -7.37
N GLY A 61 -15.62 -8.93 -6.18
CA GLY A 61 -16.26 -9.93 -5.31
C GLY A 61 -15.42 -10.42 -4.12
N LEU A 62 -14.31 -9.76 -3.77
CA LEU A 62 -13.43 -10.21 -2.66
C LEU A 62 -13.97 -9.86 -1.26
N GLY A 63 -15.07 -9.12 -1.15
CA GLY A 63 -15.67 -8.76 0.14
C GLY A 63 -14.86 -7.73 0.93
N GLU A 64 -15.16 -7.59 2.22
CA GLU A 64 -14.50 -6.66 3.14
C GLU A 64 -13.36 -7.32 3.93
N ILE A 65 -12.45 -6.49 4.46
CA ILE A 65 -11.41 -6.98 5.36
C ILE A 65 -12.04 -7.31 6.72
N ASP A 66 -11.96 -8.57 7.12
CA ASP A 66 -12.29 -9.05 8.44
C ASP A 66 -11.01 -9.13 9.28
N TRP A 67 -10.86 -8.18 10.20
CA TRP A 67 -9.71 -8.12 11.11
C TRP A 67 -9.77 -9.17 12.22
N SER A 68 -10.92 -9.82 12.43
CA SER A 68 -11.10 -10.88 13.41
C SER A 68 -10.81 -12.28 12.84
N ASP A 69 -10.87 -12.45 11.52
CA ASP A 69 -10.53 -13.71 10.85
C ASP A 69 -9.01 -13.83 10.62
N PRO A 70 -8.31 -14.73 11.33
CA PRO A 70 -6.88 -14.95 11.11
C PRO A 70 -6.58 -15.69 9.80
N ASN A 71 -7.58 -16.35 9.18
CA ASN A 71 -7.40 -17.12 7.96
C ASN A 71 -7.62 -16.28 6.69
N GLN A 72 -8.31 -15.13 6.79
CA GLN A 72 -8.44 -14.21 5.67
C GLN A 72 -7.08 -13.58 5.35
N LEU A 73 -6.59 -13.83 4.14
CA LEU A 73 -5.36 -13.25 3.62
C LEU A 73 -5.45 -11.72 3.57
N LYS A 74 -4.40 -11.05 4.05
CA LYS A 74 -4.28 -9.58 4.08
C LYS A 74 -2.90 -9.19 3.56
N TRP A 75 -2.81 -8.91 2.27
CA TRP A 75 -1.56 -8.62 1.60
C TRP A 75 -1.17 -7.16 1.82
N THR A 76 0.08 -6.93 2.20
CA THR A 76 0.71 -5.62 2.12
C THR A 76 1.25 -5.45 0.70
N PRO A 77 1.09 -4.29 0.04
CA PRO A 77 1.79 -4.01 -1.20
C PRO A 77 3.28 -4.35 -1.09
N TRP A 78 3.78 -5.14 -2.06
CA TRP A 78 5.16 -5.61 -2.04
C TRP A 78 6.01 -4.81 -3.03
N PHE A 79 7.11 -4.26 -2.55
CA PHE A 79 8.02 -3.44 -3.34
C PHE A 79 9.46 -3.85 -3.09
N ARG A 80 10.28 -3.83 -4.15
CA ARG A 80 11.71 -4.10 -4.05
C ARG A 80 12.46 -2.80 -3.74
N MET A 81 12.91 -2.64 -2.50
CA MET A 81 13.67 -1.47 -2.06
C MET A 81 15.16 -1.75 -1.86
N ARG A 82 15.98 -0.72 -2.07
CA ARG A 82 17.43 -0.71 -1.83
C ARG A 82 17.81 0.52 -0.98
N PRO A 83 18.52 0.39 0.15
CA PRO A 83 18.50 -0.69 1.13
C PRO A 83 17.32 -0.53 2.11
N SER A 84 16.69 -1.64 2.52
CA SER A 84 15.65 -1.65 3.55
C SER A 84 16.26 -1.39 4.94
N ALA A 85 15.85 -0.33 5.63
CA ALA A 85 16.35 -0.04 6.98
C ALA A 85 15.81 -1.06 8.01
N PHE A 86 16.70 -1.90 8.54
CA PHE A 86 16.59 -2.44 9.90
C PHE A 86 18.01 -2.68 10.43
N ALA A 87 18.28 -2.28 11.66
CA ALA A 87 19.56 -2.52 12.33
C ALA A 87 19.31 -3.33 13.61
N PHE A 88 19.76 -4.60 13.64
CA PHE A 88 19.85 -5.37 14.87
C PHE A 88 21.22 -5.13 15.51
N ARG A 89 21.24 -4.68 16.78
CA ARG A 89 22.48 -4.39 17.53
C ARG A 89 23.23 -5.65 17.98
N CYS A 90 22.53 -6.78 18.16
CA CYS A 90 23.10 -8.12 18.30
C CYS A 90 22.01 -9.17 18.04
N SER A 91 22.36 -10.31 17.43
CA SER A 91 21.49 -11.48 17.27
C SER A 91 22.13 -12.69 17.97
N LEU A 92 21.46 -13.26 18.96
CA LEU A 92 21.81 -14.59 19.48
C LEU A 92 21.14 -15.65 18.60
N CYS A 93 21.77 -16.83 18.45
CA CYS A 93 21.44 -17.88 17.47
C CYS A 93 20.05 -18.54 17.62
N ALA A 94 18.99 -17.75 17.49
CA ALA A 94 17.63 -18.25 17.27
C ALA A 94 17.14 -17.71 15.91
N ASN A 95 16.65 -18.63 15.09
CA ASN A 95 16.09 -18.34 13.78
C ASN A 95 14.96 -17.31 13.93
N THR A 96 15.20 -16.06 13.52
CA THR A 96 14.24 -14.97 13.69
C THR A 96 13.63 -14.62 12.34
N SER A 97 12.46 -15.19 12.07
CA SER A 97 11.59 -14.73 10.98
C SER A 97 10.71 -13.61 11.50
N ALA A 98 11.12 -12.35 11.30
CA ALA A 98 10.26 -11.21 11.58
C ALA A 98 9.35 -10.95 10.38
N HIS A 99 8.15 -11.53 10.36
CA HIS A 99 7.07 -11.10 9.47
C HIS A 99 6.47 -9.77 9.99
N ALA A 100 7.29 -8.72 10.03
CA ALA A 100 6.95 -7.41 10.59
C ALA A 100 6.08 -6.56 9.64
N GLY A 101 5.15 -7.17 8.91
CA GLY A 101 4.23 -6.44 8.03
C GLY A 101 3.11 -5.70 8.76
N SER A 102 2.91 -5.95 10.06
CA SER A 102 1.65 -5.74 10.78
C SER A 102 1.32 -4.29 11.20
N GLY A 103 2.17 -3.31 10.90
CA GLY A 103 2.02 -1.95 11.44
C GLY A 103 0.93 -1.09 10.80
N SER A 104 0.70 -1.23 9.48
CA SER A 104 -0.24 -0.38 8.75
C SER A 104 -1.48 -1.16 8.30
N ARG A 105 -2.66 -0.52 8.38
CA ARG A 105 -3.94 -1.05 7.85
C ARG A 105 -4.05 -0.90 6.33
N LEU A 106 -2.93 -0.61 5.66
CA LEU A 106 -2.80 -0.48 4.22
C LEU A 106 -2.74 -1.87 3.56
N ARG A 107 -3.86 -2.59 3.62
CA ARG A 107 -3.98 -3.99 3.18
C ARG A 107 -4.96 -4.16 2.04
N VAL A 108 -4.68 -5.14 1.18
CA VAL A 108 -5.56 -5.67 0.12
C VAL A 108 -5.79 -7.16 0.32
N LEU A 109 -6.84 -7.72 -0.28
CA LEU A 109 -7.22 -9.13 -0.07
C LEU A 109 -6.58 -10.07 -1.10
N SER A 110 -6.06 -9.53 -2.21
CA SER A 110 -5.38 -10.29 -3.27
C SER A 110 -3.90 -9.94 -3.38
N GLU A 111 -3.08 -10.97 -3.57
CA GLU A 111 -1.69 -10.83 -3.99
C GLU A 111 -1.56 -10.04 -5.30
N ILE A 112 -2.51 -10.22 -6.24
CA ILE A 112 -2.54 -9.50 -7.52
C ILE A 112 -2.63 -7.99 -7.30
N ALA A 113 -3.48 -7.56 -6.36
CA ALA A 113 -3.61 -6.15 -6.01
C ALA A 113 -2.34 -5.62 -5.33
N ALA A 114 -1.76 -6.39 -4.43
CA ALA A 114 -0.53 -6.00 -3.74
C ALA A 114 0.65 -5.84 -4.72
N ASP A 115 0.78 -6.77 -5.65
CA ASP A 115 1.78 -6.75 -6.71
C ASP A 115 1.60 -5.57 -7.67
N HIS A 116 0.35 -5.30 -8.08
CA HIS A 116 0.05 -4.17 -8.95
C HIS A 116 0.43 -2.86 -8.28
N ILE A 117 0.00 -2.65 -7.04
CA ILE A 117 0.32 -1.44 -6.28
C ILE A 117 1.83 -1.25 -6.15
N GLY A 118 2.55 -2.32 -5.80
CA GLY A 118 4.00 -2.26 -5.60
C GLY A 118 4.80 -2.00 -6.88
N LYS A 119 4.30 -2.47 -8.04
CA LYS A 119 4.92 -2.22 -9.35
C LYS A 119 4.58 -0.84 -9.91
N THR A 120 3.35 -0.37 -9.70
CA THR A 120 2.87 0.90 -10.29
C THR A 120 3.30 2.12 -9.48
N PHE A 121 3.41 2.02 -8.15
CA PHE A 121 3.69 3.17 -7.27
C PHE A 121 4.94 3.02 -6.39
N PRO A 122 6.10 2.57 -6.92
CA PRO A 122 7.29 2.34 -6.09
C PRO A 122 7.79 3.64 -5.41
N GLU A 123 7.71 4.77 -6.10
CA GLU A 123 8.12 6.10 -5.61
C GLU A 123 7.33 6.54 -4.37
N VAL A 124 6.01 6.24 -4.33
CA VAL A 124 5.16 6.57 -3.17
C VAL A 124 5.65 5.80 -1.95
N TRP A 125 5.89 4.50 -2.11
CA TRP A 125 6.36 3.66 -1.01
C TRP A 125 7.79 3.98 -0.57
N GLU A 126 8.66 4.42 -1.50
CA GLU A 126 9.98 4.95 -1.14
C GLU A 126 9.87 6.23 -0.31
N ALA A 127 9.02 7.17 -0.71
CA ALA A 127 8.86 8.46 -0.04
C ALA A 127 8.20 8.36 1.33
N VAL A 128 7.39 7.31 1.59
CA VAL A 128 6.86 7.00 2.93
C VAL A 128 7.94 6.55 3.91
N GLN A 129 9.10 6.07 3.43
CA GLN A 129 10.20 5.77 4.34
C GLN A 129 10.90 7.08 4.73
N LEU A 130 10.79 7.43 6.02
CA LEU A 130 11.58 8.52 6.60
C LEU A 130 13.07 8.24 6.34
N LYS A 131 13.72 9.15 5.60
CA LYS A 131 15.16 9.13 5.31
C LYS A 131 15.96 9.74 6.46
#